data_AF-A0A950LN99-F1
#
_entry.id   AF-A0A950LN99-F1
#
_cell.length_a   1.000
_cell.length_b   1.000
_cell.length_c   1.000
_cell.angle_alpha   90.00
_cell.angle_beta   90.00
_cell.angle_gamma   90.00
#
_symmetry.space_group_name_H-M   'P 1'
#
loop_
_entity.id
_entity.type
_entity.pdbx_description
1 polymer ?
#
loop_
_entity_poly.entity_id
_entity_poly.type
_entity_poly.pdbx_seq_one_letter_code
_entity_poly.pdbx_strand_id
1 'polypeptide(L)'
;LFNPATGFIQARGDDGSFPPGPAFVTTQFEPGGQLGFEEGNAVQYTWSVPQDLGALAALMGGDAAAAGKLATFFTSLNASRYAPYDWSGNEPSEWAPWEFDYFGAPDRTQGAVRSIVNTEYADAPVDEPGNDDLGALSSWYVWAALGFFPVTPGSATLALSSPLFSSVSLALPDGRRIVERAPGAAASRPYVRTLRVAGVARPASMPVGTGCASSSAPGSGAGTGMWDRPWLPSSVLQSGAVLSWTLASTPDPGWASSPADRPPSYDAGQLPAVGYSLPSGATSVTAGRPATVQIGAAPAGGAPTTVSWHVSSIPSGLTVTPTSGTLAVAACATAHPVTQSLTVTGTSAGSFPVRVQMSASGGVALPPVVFDVSVQP
;
A
#
# COMPACT_ATOMS: atom_id res chain seq x y z
N LEU A 1 -0.88 12.26 0.91
CA LEU A 1 -1.34 12.02 2.29
C LEU A 1 -0.51 10.99 3.05
N PHE A 2 0.40 10.26 2.39
CA PHE A 2 1.36 9.42 3.09
C PHE A 2 2.26 10.26 4.00
N ASN A 3 2.38 9.86 5.27
CA ASN A 3 3.27 10.47 6.25
C ASN A 3 4.51 9.58 6.42
N PRO A 4 5.67 9.95 5.84
CA PRO A 4 6.89 9.16 5.98
C PRO A 4 7.39 8.96 7.42
N ALA A 5 6.98 9.81 8.37
CA ALA A 5 7.36 9.67 9.77
C ALA A 5 6.70 8.46 10.46
N THR A 6 5.47 8.11 10.06
CA THR A 6 4.71 6.97 10.61
C THR A 6 4.62 5.81 9.62
N GLY A 7 4.84 6.09 8.33
CA GLY A 7 4.72 5.16 7.22
C GLY A 7 3.28 4.80 6.86
N PHE A 8 2.31 5.64 7.21
CA PHE A 8 0.88 5.41 6.93
C PHE A 8 0.26 6.64 6.25
N ILE A 9 -0.84 6.44 5.53
CA ILE A 9 -1.72 7.52 5.10
C ILE A 9 -2.39 8.11 6.35
N GLN A 10 -2.34 9.43 6.49
CA GLN A 10 -2.98 10.15 7.58
C GLN A 10 -3.74 11.37 7.05
N ALA A 11 -4.78 11.75 7.78
CA ALA A 11 -5.43 13.05 7.60
C ALA A 11 -4.39 14.17 7.63
N ARG A 12 -4.63 15.23 6.87
CA ARG A 12 -3.71 16.36 6.76
C ARG A 12 -4.48 17.66 6.85
N GLY A 13 -4.03 18.56 7.72
CA GLY A 13 -4.66 19.87 7.88
C GLY A 13 -4.51 20.75 6.65
N ASP A 14 -5.37 21.77 6.53
CA ASP A 14 -5.33 22.78 5.46
C ASP A 14 -3.99 23.54 5.43
N ASP A 15 -3.34 23.63 6.59
CA ASP A 15 -2.02 24.22 6.74
C ASP A 15 -0.89 23.29 6.26
N GLY A 16 -1.18 22.03 5.97
CA GLY A 16 -0.25 21.00 5.53
C GLY A 16 0.35 20.14 6.65
N SER A 17 -0.08 20.33 7.90
CA SER A 17 0.40 19.55 9.05
C SER A 17 -0.22 18.14 9.09
N PHE A 18 0.52 17.19 9.67
CA PHE A 18 -0.02 15.89 10.07
C PHE A 18 -0.38 15.89 11.56
N PRO A 19 -1.31 15.03 12.01
CA PRO A 19 -1.55 14.83 13.44
C PRO A 19 -0.26 14.43 14.18
N PRO A 20 -0.08 14.89 15.42
CA PRO A 20 1.05 14.47 16.24
C PRO A 20 0.89 13.03 16.73
N GLY A 21 2.03 12.37 16.95
CA GLY A 21 2.07 11.01 17.49
C GLY A 21 2.01 9.90 16.43
N PRO A 22 1.62 8.67 16.81
CA PRO A 22 1.54 7.54 15.89
C PRO A 22 0.37 7.68 14.91
N ALA A 23 0.32 6.82 13.88
CA ALA A 23 -0.76 6.83 12.90
C ALA A 23 -2.12 6.39 13.48
N PHE A 24 -2.12 5.45 14.41
CA PHE A 24 -3.32 4.96 15.09
C PHE A 24 -3.43 5.62 16.48
N VAL A 25 -4.48 6.42 16.69
CA VAL A 25 -4.67 7.22 17.92
C VAL A 25 -6.11 7.07 18.41
N THR A 26 -6.30 6.29 19.47
CA THR A 26 -7.63 5.98 20.01
C THR A 26 -8.40 7.19 20.53
N THR A 27 -7.71 8.25 20.96
CA THR A 27 -8.33 9.50 21.42
C THR A 27 -8.84 10.39 20.29
N GLN A 28 -8.56 10.04 19.02
CA GLN A 28 -9.02 10.76 17.84
C GLN A 28 -10.17 10.03 17.13
N PHE A 29 -10.89 9.14 17.81
CA PHE A 29 -12.04 8.45 17.25
C PHE A 29 -13.34 9.24 17.43
N GLU A 30 -14.06 9.37 16.34
CA GLU A 30 -15.43 9.88 16.25
C GLU A 30 -16.39 8.70 15.98
N PRO A 31 -17.73 8.90 15.99
CA PRO A 31 -18.67 7.81 15.73
C PRO A 31 -18.45 7.07 14.41
N GLY A 32 -17.89 7.73 13.40
CA GLY A 32 -17.57 7.17 12.09
C GLY A 32 -16.24 6.42 12.02
N GLY A 33 -15.23 6.75 12.84
CA GLY A 33 -13.88 6.19 12.70
C GLY A 33 -12.82 7.08 13.32
N GLN A 34 -11.54 6.78 13.08
CA GLN A 34 -10.47 7.73 13.42
C GLN A 34 -10.61 8.98 12.55
N LEU A 35 -10.38 10.16 13.13
CA LEU A 35 -10.43 11.45 12.45
C LEU A 35 -9.79 11.41 11.05
N GLY A 36 -10.59 11.78 10.04
CA GLY A 36 -10.22 11.79 8.63
C GLY A 36 -10.41 10.46 7.89
N PHE A 37 -11.02 9.46 8.52
CA PHE A 37 -11.34 8.16 7.93
C PHE A 37 -12.81 7.80 8.19
N GLU A 38 -13.48 7.26 7.18
CA GLU A 38 -14.85 6.74 7.28
C GLU A 38 -14.79 5.24 7.58
N GLU A 39 -15.39 4.82 8.69
CA GLU A 39 -15.46 3.42 9.14
C GLU A 39 -14.11 2.72 9.16
N GLY A 40 -13.12 3.38 9.76
CA GLY A 40 -11.81 2.77 9.90
C GLY A 40 -10.80 3.68 10.54
N ASN A 41 -9.54 3.42 10.22
CA ASN A 41 -8.40 4.16 10.74
C ASN A 41 -7.27 4.24 9.71
N ALA A 42 -6.23 5.01 10.06
CA ALA A 42 -5.07 5.22 9.21
C ALA A 42 -4.39 3.92 8.75
N VAL A 43 -4.39 2.88 9.59
CA VAL A 43 -3.73 1.60 9.28
C VAL A 43 -4.51 0.82 8.23
N GLN A 44 -5.85 0.82 8.31
CA GLN A 44 -6.75 0.16 7.34
C GLN A 44 -6.73 0.89 5.99
N TYR A 45 -6.86 2.22 5.98
CA TYR A 45 -6.91 3.01 4.74
C TYR A 45 -5.56 3.19 4.04
N THR A 46 -4.44 2.82 4.67
CA THR A 46 -3.12 2.96 4.04
C THR A 46 -2.99 2.11 2.77
N TRP A 47 -3.75 1.02 2.68
CA TRP A 47 -3.78 0.11 1.54
C TRP A 47 -4.67 0.63 0.40
N SER A 48 -5.46 1.70 0.61
CA SER A 48 -6.42 2.21 -0.38
C SER A 48 -5.79 3.03 -1.52
N VAL A 49 -4.74 2.49 -2.15
CA VAL A 49 -4.07 3.08 -3.33
C VAL A 49 -3.98 2.04 -4.46
N PRO A 50 -5.08 1.37 -4.83
CA PRO A 50 -5.04 0.20 -5.71
C PRO A 50 -4.53 0.50 -7.12
N GLN A 51 -4.54 1.78 -7.53
CA GLN A 51 -3.98 2.21 -8.81
C GLN A 51 -2.45 2.26 -8.85
N ASP A 52 -1.77 2.41 -7.70
CA ASP A 52 -0.33 2.63 -7.65
C ASP A 52 0.31 2.06 -6.37
N LEU A 53 0.17 0.75 -6.19
CA LEU A 53 0.77 0.01 -5.08
C LEU A 53 2.31 -0.03 -5.16
N GLY A 54 2.88 0.10 -6.36
CA GLY A 54 4.33 0.25 -6.54
C GLY A 54 4.88 1.50 -5.85
N ALA A 55 4.21 2.66 -5.97
CA ALA A 55 4.61 3.87 -5.24
C ALA A 55 4.40 3.73 -3.73
N LEU A 56 3.30 3.10 -3.29
CA LEU A 56 3.06 2.83 -1.88
C LEU A 56 4.20 2.00 -1.27
N ALA A 57 4.63 0.94 -1.97
CA ALA A 57 5.77 0.13 -1.56
C ALA A 57 7.05 0.96 -1.47
N ALA A 58 7.35 1.77 -2.49
CA ALA A 58 8.52 2.65 -2.49
C ALA A 58 8.54 3.59 -1.28
N LEU A 59 7.40 4.22 -0.96
CA LEU A 59 7.21 5.09 0.20
C LEU A 59 7.38 4.35 1.54
N MET A 60 7.07 3.06 1.59
CA MET A 60 7.23 2.21 2.78
C MET A 60 8.64 1.63 2.97
N GLY A 61 9.57 1.86 2.04
CA GLY A 61 10.91 1.26 2.10
C GLY A 61 11.16 0.13 1.11
N GLY A 62 10.31 0.00 0.09
CA GLY A 62 10.33 -1.09 -0.88
C GLY A 62 9.45 -2.27 -0.48
N ASP A 63 9.41 -3.27 -1.35
CA ASP A 63 8.39 -4.32 -1.30
C ASP A 63 8.47 -5.21 -0.06
N ALA A 64 9.70 -5.55 0.36
CA ALA A 64 9.89 -6.36 1.56
C ALA A 64 9.38 -5.64 2.82
N ALA A 65 9.55 -4.31 2.89
CA ALA A 65 9.03 -3.50 3.99
C ALA A 65 7.50 -3.39 3.93
N ALA A 66 6.93 -3.17 2.74
CA ALA A 66 5.49 -3.13 2.53
C ALA A 66 4.83 -4.47 2.88
N ALA A 67 5.36 -5.59 2.37
CA ALA A 67 4.90 -6.94 2.70
C ALA A 67 5.08 -7.28 4.19
N GLY A 68 6.12 -6.77 4.85
CA GLY A 68 6.28 -6.91 6.30
C GLY A 68 5.22 -6.15 7.10
N LYS A 69 4.90 -4.92 6.68
CA LYS A 69 3.85 -4.11 7.29
C LYS A 69 2.47 -4.73 7.05
N LEU A 70 2.18 -5.21 5.84
CA LEU A 70 0.92 -5.89 5.51
C LEU A 70 0.78 -7.24 6.23
N ALA A 71 1.88 -7.98 6.42
CA ALA A 71 1.85 -9.18 7.26
C ALA A 71 1.49 -8.87 8.72
N THR A 72 1.90 -7.70 9.24
CA THR A 72 1.48 -7.24 10.57
C THR A 72 -0.01 -6.94 10.62
N PHE A 73 -0.55 -6.32 9.57
CA PHE A 73 -1.98 -6.00 9.44
C PHE A 73 -2.87 -7.23 9.56
N PHE A 74 -2.46 -8.37 8.98
CA PHE A 74 -3.18 -9.65 9.03
C PHE A 74 -2.86 -10.52 10.26
N THR A 75 -2.19 -10.00 11.29
CA THR A 75 -1.97 -10.77 12.55
C THR A 75 -3.23 -10.93 13.39
N SER A 76 -4.25 -10.09 13.16
CA SER A 76 -5.60 -10.22 13.68
C SER A 76 -6.56 -10.00 12.53
N LEU A 77 -7.46 -10.94 12.29
CA LEU A 77 -8.54 -10.77 11.30
C LEU A 77 -9.77 -10.15 11.97
N ASN A 78 -10.52 -9.39 11.17
CA ASN A 78 -11.82 -8.85 11.54
C ASN A 78 -11.84 -8.07 12.88
N ALA A 79 -10.81 -7.27 13.14
CA ALA A 79 -10.50 -6.67 14.44
C ALA A 79 -11.30 -5.39 14.79
N SER A 80 -12.29 -5.01 13.95
CA SER A 80 -13.04 -3.75 13.98
C SER A 80 -12.23 -2.47 13.67
N ARG A 81 -12.91 -1.34 13.50
CA ARG A 81 -12.28 0.00 13.34
C ARG A 81 -11.38 0.43 14.52
N TYR A 82 -11.59 -0.11 15.72
CA TYR A 82 -10.86 0.27 16.93
C TYR A 82 -9.55 -0.50 17.13
N ALA A 83 -9.09 -1.22 16.11
CA ALA A 83 -7.82 -1.91 16.12
C ALA A 83 -7.02 -1.64 14.83
N PRO A 84 -5.68 -1.57 14.92
CA PRO A 84 -4.82 -1.28 13.76
C PRO A 84 -4.54 -2.55 12.93
N TYR A 85 -5.56 -3.37 12.67
CA TYR A 85 -5.46 -4.64 11.95
C TYR A 85 -6.56 -4.74 10.90
N ASP A 86 -6.54 -5.85 10.17
CA ASP A 86 -7.57 -6.20 9.20
C ASP A 86 -8.98 -6.08 9.80
N TRP A 87 -9.87 -5.47 9.01
CA TRP A 87 -11.31 -5.49 9.26
C TRP A 87 -12.00 -5.99 8.01
N SER A 88 -11.90 -7.31 7.76
CA SER A 88 -12.52 -8.00 6.61
C SER A 88 -14.03 -7.84 6.49
N GLY A 89 -14.72 -7.43 7.57
CA GLY A 89 -16.14 -7.07 7.56
C GLY A 89 -16.45 -5.65 7.12
N ASN A 90 -15.47 -4.93 6.56
CA ASN A 90 -15.65 -3.58 6.05
C ASN A 90 -14.89 -3.39 4.72
N GLU A 91 -15.48 -2.66 3.78
CA GLU A 91 -14.98 -2.53 2.41
C GLU A 91 -13.56 -1.96 2.26
N PRO A 92 -13.08 -1.03 3.12
CA PRO A 92 -11.72 -0.52 3.01
C PRO A 92 -10.60 -1.57 3.15
N SER A 93 -10.92 -2.79 3.61
CA SER A 93 -9.95 -3.88 3.75
C SER A 93 -9.97 -4.88 2.59
N GLU A 94 -10.95 -4.83 1.68
CA GLU A 94 -11.21 -5.89 0.70
C GLU A 94 -10.04 -6.17 -0.28
N TRP A 95 -9.32 -5.12 -0.70
CA TRP A 95 -8.17 -5.25 -1.61
C TRP A 95 -6.89 -5.69 -0.89
N ALA A 96 -6.74 -5.39 0.41
CA ALA A 96 -5.51 -5.54 1.16
C ALA A 96 -4.86 -6.94 1.07
N PRO A 97 -5.59 -8.09 1.15
CA PRO A 97 -4.93 -9.39 1.10
C PRO A 97 -4.33 -9.71 -0.27
N TRP A 98 -4.83 -9.07 -1.34
CA TRP A 98 -4.34 -9.23 -2.71
C TRP A 98 -3.08 -8.40 -2.99
N GLU A 99 -2.74 -7.45 -2.12
CA GLU A 99 -1.62 -6.53 -2.36
C GLU A 99 -0.25 -7.19 -2.17
N PHE A 100 -0.15 -8.34 -1.48
CA PHE A 100 1.13 -9.06 -1.43
C PHE A 100 1.62 -9.46 -2.82
N ASP A 101 0.72 -9.71 -3.80
CA ASP A 101 1.10 -9.93 -5.19
C ASP A 101 1.89 -8.74 -5.77
N TYR A 102 1.51 -7.52 -5.42
CA TYR A 102 2.17 -6.28 -5.82
C TYR A 102 3.49 -6.05 -5.07
N PHE A 103 3.70 -6.72 -3.93
CA PHE A 103 4.92 -6.65 -3.14
C PHE A 103 5.82 -7.89 -3.33
N GLY A 104 5.54 -8.73 -4.33
CA GLY A 104 6.34 -9.92 -4.64
C GLY A 104 6.26 -11.03 -3.58
N ALA A 105 5.14 -11.12 -2.86
CA ALA A 105 4.89 -12.17 -1.86
C ALA A 105 3.54 -12.91 -2.12
N PRO A 106 3.32 -13.48 -3.32
CA PRO A 106 2.03 -14.07 -3.68
C PRO A 106 1.62 -15.27 -2.83
N ASP A 107 2.58 -15.98 -2.22
CA ASP A 107 2.30 -17.02 -1.23
C ASP A 107 1.55 -16.46 -0.02
N ARG A 108 1.82 -15.20 0.37
CA ARG A 108 1.10 -14.50 1.44
C ARG A 108 -0.29 -14.04 1.00
N THR A 109 -0.49 -13.62 -0.25
CA THR A 109 -1.85 -13.38 -0.79
C THR A 109 -2.69 -14.66 -0.71
N GLN A 110 -2.14 -15.78 -1.17
CA GLN A 110 -2.80 -17.09 -1.08
C GLN A 110 -3.17 -17.47 0.35
N GLY A 111 -2.26 -17.27 1.31
CA GLY A 111 -2.49 -17.54 2.72
C GLY A 111 -3.55 -16.62 3.35
N ALA A 112 -3.44 -15.31 3.15
CA ALA A 112 -4.34 -14.31 3.74
C ALA A 112 -5.78 -14.47 3.21
N VAL A 113 -5.95 -14.56 1.88
CA VAL A 113 -7.28 -14.78 1.26
C VAL A 113 -7.89 -16.08 1.78
N ARG A 114 -7.14 -17.18 1.83
CA ARG A 114 -7.67 -18.45 2.34
C ARG A 114 -8.02 -18.37 3.82
N SER A 115 -7.24 -17.66 4.63
CA SER A 115 -7.53 -17.48 6.05
C SER A 115 -8.89 -16.81 6.23
N ILE A 116 -9.09 -15.66 5.57
CA ILE A 116 -10.36 -14.91 5.62
C ILE A 116 -11.52 -15.80 5.18
N VAL A 117 -11.41 -16.46 4.02
CA VAL A 117 -12.46 -17.37 3.52
C VAL A 117 -12.80 -18.50 4.49
N ASN A 118 -11.81 -19.04 5.21
CA ASN A 118 -12.01 -20.18 6.10
C ASN A 118 -12.48 -19.78 7.50
N THR A 119 -12.24 -18.54 7.95
CA THR A 119 -12.53 -18.11 9.34
C THR A 119 -13.67 -17.11 9.44
N GLU A 120 -13.88 -16.29 8.41
CA GLU A 120 -14.85 -15.18 8.47
C GLU A 120 -16.14 -15.45 7.68
N TYR A 121 -16.19 -16.54 6.90
CA TYR A 121 -17.37 -16.94 6.14
C TYR A 121 -17.80 -18.36 6.51
N ALA A 122 -19.07 -18.55 6.85
CA ALA A 122 -19.66 -19.88 7.02
C ALA A 122 -21.07 -19.98 6.42
N ASP A 123 -21.54 -21.21 6.26
CA ASP A 123 -22.86 -21.54 5.73
C ASP A 123 -23.94 -21.55 6.83
N ALA A 124 -23.96 -20.52 7.69
CA ALA A 124 -24.93 -20.38 8.76
C ALA A 124 -25.46 -18.93 8.94
N PRO A 125 -26.61 -18.74 9.61
CA PRO A 125 -27.39 -17.49 9.59
C PRO A 125 -26.74 -16.20 10.14
N VAL A 126 -25.53 -16.24 10.69
CA VAL A 126 -24.84 -15.08 11.30
C VAL A 126 -23.35 -15.04 10.98
N ASP A 127 -22.93 -15.71 9.90
CA ASP A 127 -21.52 -16.04 9.67
C ASP A 127 -20.95 -15.37 8.41
N GLU A 128 -21.24 -14.08 8.22
CA GLU A 128 -20.49 -13.19 7.32
C GLU A 128 -19.64 -12.20 8.15
N PRO A 129 -18.51 -11.69 7.62
CA PRO A 129 -17.55 -10.94 8.43
C PRO A 129 -18.10 -9.60 8.96
N GLY A 130 -19.13 -9.06 8.31
CA GLY A 130 -19.75 -7.76 8.54
C GLY A 130 -21.05 -7.65 7.75
N ASN A 131 -21.57 -6.45 7.52
CA ASN A 131 -22.74 -6.28 6.67
C ASN A 131 -22.42 -6.71 5.23
N ASP A 132 -23.32 -7.43 4.56
CA ASP A 132 -23.11 -7.79 3.15
C ASP A 132 -23.00 -6.58 2.18
N ASP A 133 -23.49 -5.42 2.59
CA ASP A 133 -23.46 -4.16 1.85
C ASP A 133 -23.88 -4.29 0.37
N LEU A 134 -25.07 -4.86 0.21
CA LEU A 134 -25.73 -5.10 -1.09
C LEU A 134 -24.92 -6.02 -2.02
N GLY A 135 -24.17 -6.95 -1.43
CA GLY A 135 -23.41 -7.99 -2.12
C GLY A 135 -21.93 -7.70 -2.26
N ALA A 136 -21.40 -6.66 -1.60
CA ALA A 136 -19.97 -6.37 -1.58
C ALA A 136 -19.18 -7.56 -1.00
N LEU A 137 -19.43 -7.93 0.26
CA LEU A 137 -18.76 -9.05 0.93
C LEU A 137 -19.09 -10.39 0.28
N SER A 138 -20.36 -10.65 -0.07
CA SER A 138 -20.72 -11.86 -0.82
C SER A 138 -19.97 -12.00 -2.14
N SER A 139 -19.81 -10.90 -2.90
CA SER A 139 -19.07 -10.93 -4.16
C SER A 139 -17.58 -11.13 -3.92
N TRP A 140 -17.03 -10.56 -2.85
CA TRP A 140 -15.64 -10.78 -2.44
C TRP A 140 -15.38 -12.27 -2.20
N TYR A 141 -16.26 -12.96 -1.47
CA TYR A 141 -16.17 -14.41 -1.27
C TYR A 141 -16.17 -15.17 -2.60
N VAL A 142 -17.05 -14.81 -3.55
CA VAL A 142 -17.11 -15.45 -4.86
C VAL A 142 -15.77 -15.29 -5.59
N TRP A 143 -15.22 -14.08 -5.67
CA TRP A 143 -13.91 -13.84 -6.27
C TRP A 143 -12.78 -14.59 -5.55
N ALA A 144 -12.78 -14.58 -4.21
CA ALA A 144 -11.81 -15.32 -3.40
C ALA A 144 -11.89 -16.83 -3.61
N ALA A 145 -13.09 -17.39 -3.77
CA ALA A 145 -13.30 -18.81 -4.05
C ALA A 145 -12.91 -19.21 -5.48
N LEU A 146 -13.05 -18.30 -6.44
CA LEU A 146 -12.50 -18.43 -7.80
C LEU A 146 -10.97 -18.33 -7.81
N GLY A 147 -10.37 -17.63 -6.83
CA GLY A 147 -8.92 -17.51 -6.71
C GLY A 147 -8.34 -16.32 -7.48
N PHE A 148 -9.14 -15.30 -7.78
CA PHE A 148 -8.66 -14.05 -8.36
C PHE A 148 -9.58 -12.87 -8.07
N PHE A 149 -9.06 -11.64 -8.11
CA PHE A 149 -9.80 -10.44 -7.71
C PHE A 149 -9.42 -9.18 -8.51
N PRO A 150 -10.39 -8.32 -8.87
CA PRO A 150 -10.14 -7.04 -9.53
C PRO A 150 -9.72 -5.97 -8.53
N VAL A 151 -8.47 -5.99 -8.09
CA VAL A 151 -7.91 -5.07 -7.06
C VAL A 151 -8.09 -3.59 -7.42
N THR A 152 -7.92 -3.23 -8.68
CA THR A 152 -7.99 -1.83 -9.16
C THR A 152 -9.28 -1.62 -9.95
N PRO A 153 -10.31 -0.99 -9.38
CA PRO A 153 -11.51 -0.63 -10.14
C PRO A 153 -11.17 0.18 -11.40
N GLY A 154 -11.80 -0.17 -12.52
CA GLY A 154 -11.53 0.45 -13.83
C GLY A 154 -10.34 -0.15 -14.58
N SER A 155 -9.51 -0.98 -13.93
CA SER A 155 -8.60 -1.90 -14.61
C SER A 155 -9.32 -3.23 -14.92
N ALA A 156 -8.82 -3.95 -15.92
CA ALA A 156 -9.30 -5.29 -16.25
C ALA A 156 -8.25 -6.38 -15.91
N THR A 157 -7.28 -6.04 -15.06
CA THR A 157 -6.32 -6.97 -14.47
C THR A 157 -6.94 -7.66 -13.25
N LEU A 158 -6.66 -8.96 -13.09
CA LEU A 158 -7.10 -9.76 -11.94
C LEU A 158 -5.87 -10.27 -11.18
N ALA A 159 -5.72 -9.91 -9.90
CA ALA A 159 -4.70 -10.48 -9.01
C ALA A 159 -5.06 -11.95 -8.70
N LEU A 160 -4.08 -12.82 -8.45
CA LEU A 160 -4.29 -14.26 -8.26
C LEU A 160 -4.01 -14.70 -6.83
N SER A 161 -4.91 -15.49 -6.27
CA SER A 161 -4.66 -16.32 -5.09
C SER A 161 -4.65 -17.80 -5.50
N SER A 162 -5.69 -18.56 -5.14
CA SER A 162 -5.89 -19.94 -5.57
C SER A 162 -7.37 -20.35 -5.50
N PRO A 163 -7.82 -21.22 -6.41
CA PRO A 163 -9.21 -21.66 -6.42
C PRO A 163 -9.53 -22.55 -5.23
N LEU A 164 -10.75 -22.43 -4.71
CA LEU A 164 -11.29 -23.32 -3.67
C LEU A 164 -11.82 -24.63 -4.25
N PHE A 165 -12.34 -24.61 -5.48
CA PHE A 165 -13.01 -25.75 -6.11
C PHE A 165 -12.11 -26.48 -7.10
N SER A 166 -12.35 -27.78 -7.26
CA SER A 166 -11.54 -28.63 -8.14
C SER A 166 -11.75 -28.36 -9.63
N SER A 167 -12.92 -27.82 -9.99
CA SER A 167 -13.19 -27.29 -11.32
C SER A 167 -14.24 -26.21 -11.27
N VAL A 168 -13.99 -25.13 -12.01
CA VAL A 168 -14.96 -24.05 -12.23
C VAL A 168 -15.03 -23.77 -13.74
N SER A 169 -16.21 -23.44 -14.25
CA SER A 169 -16.40 -23.02 -15.64
C SER A 169 -17.26 -21.76 -15.67
N LEU A 170 -16.62 -20.61 -15.84
CA LEU A 170 -17.28 -19.31 -15.96
C LEU A 170 -17.68 -19.08 -17.41
N ALA A 171 -18.98 -18.87 -17.65
CA ALA A 171 -19.49 -18.49 -18.96
C ALA A 171 -19.39 -16.97 -19.13
N LEU A 172 -18.76 -16.53 -20.22
CA LEU A 172 -18.71 -15.13 -20.61
C LEU A 172 -19.95 -14.77 -21.45
N PRO A 173 -20.33 -13.47 -21.55
CA PRO A 173 -21.55 -13.05 -22.26
C PRO A 173 -21.64 -13.50 -23.72
N ASP A 174 -20.50 -13.74 -24.37
CA ASP A 174 -20.40 -14.20 -25.77
C ASP A 174 -20.31 -15.73 -25.93
N GLY A 175 -20.50 -16.49 -24.85
CA GLY A 175 -20.46 -17.96 -24.85
C GLY A 175 -19.07 -18.57 -24.72
N ARG A 176 -18.00 -17.77 -24.71
CA ARG A 176 -16.65 -18.23 -24.34
C ARG A 176 -16.59 -18.54 -22.84
N ARG A 177 -15.52 -19.21 -22.43
CA ARG A 177 -15.39 -19.68 -21.04
C ARG A 177 -14.01 -19.44 -20.46
N ILE A 178 -13.99 -19.15 -19.17
CA ILE A 178 -12.80 -19.31 -18.32
C ILE A 178 -13.01 -20.60 -17.54
N VAL A 179 -12.12 -21.58 -17.75
CA VAL A 179 -12.23 -22.92 -17.16
C VAL A 179 -11.06 -23.15 -16.24
N GLU A 180 -11.34 -23.42 -14.98
CA GLU A 180 -10.36 -23.79 -13.97
C GLU A 180 -10.33 -25.30 -13.77
N ARG A 181 -9.12 -25.84 -13.67
CA ARG A 181 -8.83 -27.26 -13.41
C ARG A 181 -7.81 -27.36 -12.29
N ALA A 182 -8.29 -27.65 -11.09
CA ALA A 182 -7.47 -27.71 -9.88
C ALA A 182 -7.82 -28.98 -9.08
N PRO A 183 -7.55 -30.20 -9.57
CA PRO A 183 -8.02 -31.44 -8.95
C PRO A 183 -7.61 -31.62 -7.47
N GLY A 184 -6.56 -30.92 -7.02
CA GLY A 184 -6.11 -30.90 -5.63
C GLY A 184 -6.56 -29.67 -4.81
N ALA A 185 -7.51 -28.87 -5.29
CA ALA A 185 -8.06 -27.74 -4.55
C ALA A 185 -8.83 -28.20 -3.32
N ALA A 186 -8.54 -27.54 -2.20
CA ALA A 186 -9.16 -27.76 -0.91
C ALA A 186 -8.89 -26.56 -0.01
N ALA A 187 -9.75 -26.36 1.01
CA ALA A 187 -9.57 -25.31 2.01
C ALA A 187 -8.19 -25.36 2.71
N SER A 188 -7.58 -26.55 2.83
CA SER A 188 -6.26 -26.77 3.43
C SER A 188 -5.09 -26.73 2.45
N ARG A 189 -5.34 -26.43 1.17
CA ARG A 189 -4.31 -26.43 0.10
C ARG A 189 -4.32 -25.11 -0.70
N PRO A 190 -4.09 -23.95 -0.06
CA PRO A 190 -4.20 -22.67 -0.75
C PRO A 190 -3.00 -22.33 -1.63
N TYR A 191 -1.89 -23.06 -1.56
CA TYR A 191 -0.65 -22.57 -2.15
C TYR A 191 -0.43 -23.07 -3.56
N VAL A 192 -0.18 -22.17 -4.49
CA VAL A 192 0.10 -22.49 -5.89
C VAL A 192 1.51 -23.04 -6.02
N ARG A 193 1.64 -24.22 -6.65
CA ARG A 193 2.94 -24.79 -7.04
C ARG A 193 3.22 -24.58 -8.51
N THR A 194 2.20 -24.81 -9.34
CA THR A 194 2.29 -24.53 -10.77
C THR A 194 0.94 -24.04 -11.26
N LEU A 195 0.98 -23.12 -12.22
CA LEU A 195 -0.16 -22.70 -13.00
C LEU A 195 0.22 -22.79 -14.48
N ARG A 196 -0.70 -23.25 -15.32
CA ARG A 196 -0.62 -23.14 -16.78
C ARG A 196 -1.88 -22.46 -17.27
N VAL A 197 -1.72 -21.48 -18.15
CA VAL A 197 -2.84 -20.76 -18.74
C VAL A 197 -2.80 -20.96 -20.25
N ALA A 198 -3.87 -21.49 -20.81
CA ALA A 198 -4.08 -21.63 -22.25
C ALA A 198 -5.18 -20.69 -22.74
N GLY A 199 -5.11 -20.25 -23.99
CA GLY A 199 -6.09 -19.35 -24.61
C GLY A 199 -5.70 -17.86 -24.57
N VAL A 200 -4.78 -17.48 -23.69
CA VAL A 200 -4.20 -16.12 -23.63
C VAL A 200 -2.69 -16.15 -23.68
N ALA A 201 -2.11 -15.05 -24.18
CA ALA A 201 -0.68 -14.82 -24.10
C ALA A 201 -0.29 -14.45 -22.66
N ARG A 202 0.85 -14.97 -22.21
CA ARG A 202 1.48 -14.51 -20.97
C ARG A 202 1.90 -13.04 -21.13
N PRO A 203 1.51 -12.14 -20.20
CA PRO A 203 1.99 -10.77 -20.21
C PRO A 203 3.52 -10.72 -20.23
N ALA A 204 4.07 -9.76 -20.97
CA ALA A 204 5.50 -9.50 -20.90
C ALA A 204 5.88 -9.08 -19.48
N SER A 205 7.11 -9.36 -19.05
CA SER A 205 7.67 -8.74 -17.84
C SER A 205 7.49 -7.26 -17.95
N MET A 206 6.86 -6.68 -16.92
CA MET A 206 6.87 -5.23 -16.82
C MET A 206 8.35 -4.87 -16.65
N PRO A 207 8.89 -3.96 -17.50
CA PRO A 207 10.14 -3.31 -17.17
C PRO A 207 9.94 -2.81 -15.76
N VAL A 208 10.78 -3.22 -14.84
CA VAL A 208 10.63 -2.66 -13.52
C VAL A 208 10.92 -1.17 -13.71
N GLY A 209 9.93 -0.34 -13.40
CA GLY A 209 10.00 1.07 -13.69
C GLY A 209 11.30 1.62 -13.13
N THR A 210 11.79 2.73 -13.69
CA THR A 210 12.90 3.49 -13.10
C THR A 210 12.65 3.87 -11.63
N GLY A 211 11.43 3.63 -11.12
CA GLY A 211 11.04 3.29 -9.74
C GLY A 211 11.54 1.95 -9.17
N CYS A 212 12.84 1.75 -8.97
CA CYS A 212 13.36 0.81 -7.95
C CYS A 212 13.37 -0.70 -8.17
N ALA A 213 13.14 -1.17 -9.39
CA ALA A 213 13.98 -2.27 -9.86
C ALA A 213 14.34 -2.07 -11.33
N SER A 214 15.28 -2.88 -11.78
CA SER A 214 16.09 -2.66 -12.98
C SER A 214 15.34 -2.58 -14.31
N SER A 215 15.98 -1.82 -15.20
CA SER A 215 15.63 -1.40 -16.55
C SER A 215 15.32 -2.48 -17.60
N SER A 216 14.51 -2.03 -18.57
CA SER A 216 14.50 -2.32 -20.02
C SER A 216 13.27 -3.06 -20.57
N ALA A 217 12.95 -2.67 -21.82
CA ALA A 217 11.67 -2.82 -22.52
C ALA A 217 11.11 -4.26 -22.57
N PRO A 218 9.77 -4.43 -22.67
CA PRO A 218 9.17 -5.75 -22.72
C PRO A 218 9.53 -6.47 -24.03
N GLY A 219 10.18 -7.61 -23.90
CA GLY A 219 10.23 -8.63 -24.95
C GLY A 219 9.01 -9.53 -24.83
N SER A 220 8.19 -9.60 -25.89
CA SER A 220 7.05 -10.51 -25.97
C SER A 220 7.52 -11.94 -26.22
N GLY A 221 7.59 -12.77 -25.18
CA GLY A 221 7.79 -14.21 -25.30
C GLY A 221 6.47 -14.95 -25.16
N ALA A 222 5.89 -15.40 -26.28
CA ALA A 222 4.81 -16.38 -26.28
C ALA A 222 5.38 -17.74 -25.84
N GLY A 223 5.28 -18.04 -24.54
CA GLY A 223 5.77 -19.30 -23.97
C GLY A 223 4.63 -20.26 -23.67
N THR A 224 4.72 -21.48 -24.18
CA THR A 224 3.96 -22.68 -23.73
C THR A 224 4.43 -23.16 -22.33
N GLY A 225 4.93 -22.24 -21.50
CA GLY A 225 5.62 -22.49 -20.24
C GLY A 225 4.70 -22.43 -19.02
N MET A 226 5.29 -22.59 -17.84
CA MET A 226 4.59 -22.32 -16.58
C MET A 226 4.20 -20.84 -16.51
N TRP A 227 3.04 -20.56 -15.94
CA TRP A 227 2.60 -19.21 -15.62
C TRP A 227 3.25 -18.79 -14.31
N ASP A 228 4.03 -17.73 -14.38
CA ASP A 228 4.87 -17.14 -13.34
C ASP A 228 4.42 -15.71 -13.01
N ARG A 229 3.16 -15.38 -13.31
CA ARG A 229 2.53 -14.12 -12.92
C ARG A 229 1.49 -14.35 -11.84
N PRO A 230 1.49 -13.56 -10.75
CA PRO A 230 0.42 -13.60 -9.76
C PRO A 230 -0.79 -12.78 -10.22
N TRP A 231 -1.04 -12.69 -11.54
CA TRP A 231 -2.18 -11.98 -12.10
C TRP A 231 -2.54 -12.49 -13.50
N LEU A 232 -3.75 -12.15 -13.95
CA LEU A 232 -4.29 -12.41 -15.29
C LEU A 232 -4.56 -11.10 -16.04
N PRO A 233 -4.19 -11.00 -17.32
CA PRO A 233 -4.50 -9.84 -18.15
C PRO A 233 -5.97 -9.83 -18.58
N SER A 234 -6.46 -8.65 -18.94
CA SER A 234 -7.83 -8.43 -19.45
C SER A 234 -8.21 -9.32 -20.64
N SER A 235 -7.23 -9.79 -21.41
CA SER A 235 -7.46 -10.71 -22.52
C SER A 235 -8.14 -12.00 -22.09
N VAL A 236 -8.05 -12.44 -20.82
CA VAL A 236 -8.78 -13.65 -20.35
C VAL A 236 -10.30 -13.47 -20.45
N LEU A 237 -10.79 -12.26 -20.22
CA LEU A 237 -12.20 -11.90 -20.38
C LEU A 237 -12.59 -11.74 -21.86
N GLN A 238 -11.61 -11.52 -22.74
CA GLN A 238 -11.80 -11.29 -24.17
C GLN A 238 -11.57 -12.52 -25.03
N SER A 239 -11.01 -13.62 -24.54
CA SER A 239 -10.79 -14.84 -25.32
C SER A 239 -11.32 -16.09 -24.63
N GLY A 240 -11.65 -16.00 -23.34
CA GLY A 240 -11.69 -17.16 -22.47
C GLY A 240 -10.28 -17.70 -22.22
N ALA A 241 -10.18 -18.65 -21.28
CA ALA A 241 -8.92 -19.28 -20.93
C ALA A 241 -9.15 -20.64 -20.26
N VAL A 242 -8.12 -21.48 -20.24
CA VAL A 242 -8.08 -22.68 -19.38
C VAL A 242 -6.93 -22.53 -18.40
N LEU A 243 -7.23 -22.49 -17.11
CA LEU A 243 -6.27 -22.37 -16.02
C LEU A 243 -6.12 -23.74 -15.36
N SER A 244 -4.93 -24.32 -15.44
CA SER A 244 -4.62 -25.63 -14.86
C SER A 244 -3.66 -25.47 -13.69
N TRP A 245 -4.12 -25.84 -12.51
CA TRP A 245 -3.47 -25.57 -11.23
C TRP A 245 -2.93 -26.84 -10.60
N THR A 246 -1.75 -26.74 -9.99
CA THR A 246 -1.28 -27.68 -8.96
C THR A 246 -1.14 -26.93 -7.65
N LEU A 247 -1.85 -27.39 -6.62
CA LEU A 247 -1.90 -26.74 -5.31
C LEU A 247 -1.24 -27.58 -4.21
N ALA A 248 -0.79 -26.94 -3.13
CA ALA A 248 -0.13 -27.54 -1.99
C ALA A 248 -0.63 -26.96 -0.66
N SER A 249 -0.35 -27.67 0.43
CA SER A 249 -0.64 -27.24 1.82
C SER A 249 0.44 -26.36 2.43
N THR A 250 1.62 -26.28 1.80
CA THR A 250 2.74 -25.44 2.26
C THR A 250 3.04 -24.34 1.26
N PRO A 251 3.47 -23.15 1.71
CA PRO A 251 3.78 -22.02 0.84
C PRO A 251 4.97 -22.30 -0.08
N ASP A 252 4.99 -21.56 -1.20
CA ASP A 252 6.11 -21.49 -2.14
C ASP A 252 6.52 -20.02 -2.34
N PRO A 253 7.43 -19.48 -1.53
CA PRO A 253 7.86 -18.08 -1.67
C PRO A 253 8.54 -17.77 -3.02
N GLY A 254 8.90 -18.81 -3.80
CA GLY A 254 9.55 -18.66 -5.10
C GLY A 254 8.58 -18.57 -6.29
N TRP A 255 7.32 -18.98 -6.12
CA TRP A 255 6.35 -18.92 -7.23
C TRP A 255 5.96 -17.46 -7.50
N ALA A 256 6.19 -16.98 -8.71
CA ALA A 256 5.72 -15.67 -9.20
C ALA A 256 6.11 -14.45 -8.32
N SER A 257 7.19 -14.54 -7.56
CA SER A 257 7.63 -13.51 -6.60
C SER A 257 8.64 -12.50 -7.16
N SER A 258 9.04 -12.65 -8.41
CA SER A 258 9.97 -11.72 -9.07
C SER A 258 9.35 -10.31 -9.17
N PRO A 259 10.12 -9.24 -8.91
CA PRO A 259 9.64 -7.87 -9.08
C PRO A 259 9.09 -7.56 -10.48
N ALA A 260 9.63 -8.19 -11.52
CA ALA A 260 9.21 -7.97 -12.91
C ALA A 260 7.89 -8.66 -13.30
N ASP A 261 7.41 -9.56 -12.43
CA ASP A 261 6.23 -10.40 -12.68
C ASP A 261 4.97 -9.86 -11.99
N ARG A 262 5.11 -8.85 -11.12
CA ARG A 262 4.02 -8.21 -10.38
C ARG A 262 2.91 -7.68 -11.27
N PRO A 263 1.70 -7.50 -10.72
CA PRO A 263 0.65 -6.78 -11.44
C PRO A 263 1.08 -5.31 -11.69
N PRO A 264 0.56 -4.67 -12.75
CA PRO A 264 0.93 -3.30 -13.11
C PRO A 264 0.49 -2.27 -12.07
N SER A 265 1.26 -1.19 -11.93
CA SER A 265 0.93 0.02 -11.15
C SER A 265 1.03 1.26 -12.05
N TYR A 266 0.30 2.32 -11.73
CA TYR A 266 0.25 3.57 -12.50
C TYR A 266 1.31 4.58 -12.00
N ASP A 267 2.34 4.83 -12.80
CA ASP A 267 3.50 5.67 -12.40
C ASP A 267 3.45 7.12 -12.90
N ALA A 268 2.45 7.49 -13.71
CA ALA A 268 2.39 8.81 -14.31
C ALA A 268 1.97 9.89 -13.31
N GLY A 269 2.75 10.96 -13.23
CA GLY A 269 2.51 12.08 -12.30
C GLY A 269 3.04 11.86 -10.88
N GLN A 270 3.79 10.78 -10.66
CA GLN A 270 4.45 10.50 -9.39
C GLN A 270 5.45 11.62 -9.02
N LEU A 271 5.35 12.11 -7.78
CA LEU A 271 6.34 13.06 -7.25
C LEU A 271 7.67 12.34 -7.01
N PRO A 272 8.82 13.03 -7.16
CA PRO A 272 10.12 12.40 -6.94
C PRO A 272 10.43 12.13 -5.46
N ALA A 273 9.85 12.91 -4.54
CA ALA A 273 10.03 12.75 -3.10
C ALA A 273 8.84 13.29 -2.30
N VAL A 274 8.71 12.87 -1.04
CA VAL A 274 7.73 13.41 -0.08
C VAL A 274 8.45 13.88 1.18
N GLY A 275 8.17 15.11 1.61
CA GLY A 275 8.72 15.69 2.83
C GLY A 275 7.97 15.27 4.09
N TYR A 276 8.65 15.28 5.24
CA TYR A 276 8.07 15.00 6.56
C TYR A 276 8.86 15.68 7.70
N SER A 277 8.32 15.63 8.92
CA SER A 277 9.00 16.08 10.14
C SER A 277 9.11 14.97 11.20
N LEU A 278 10.09 15.07 12.09
CA LEU A 278 10.24 14.24 13.29
C LEU A 278 10.50 15.14 14.53
N PRO A 279 9.67 15.06 15.58
CA PRO A 279 8.40 14.32 15.64
C PRO A 279 7.40 14.77 14.57
N SER A 280 6.51 13.85 14.17
CA SER A 280 5.44 14.14 13.22
C SER A 280 4.49 15.17 13.81
N GLY A 281 4.09 16.17 13.03
CA GLY A 281 2.99 17.08 13.35
C GLY A 281 3.34 18.17 14.36
N ALA A 282 3.84 17.84 15.54
CA ALA A 282 4.13 18.83 16.57
C ALA A 282 5.29 18.42 17.50
N THR A 283 5.92 19.44 18.10
CA THR A 283 6.89 19.30 19.19
C THR A 283 6.55 20.28 20.33
N SER A 284 6.96 19.94 21.55
CA SER A 284 6.82 20.81 22.73
C SER A 284 8.18 21.30 23.21
N VAL A 285 8.27 22.58 23.54
CA VAL A 285 9.51 23.25 23.98
C VAL A 285 9.24 24.10 25.21
N THR A 286 10.16 24.16 26.16
CA THR A 286 10.09 25.11 27.28
C THR A 286 10.62 26.47 26.84
N ALA A 287 10.00 27.56 27.26
CA ALA A 287 10.43 28.90 26.94
C ALA A 287 11.92 29.12 27.28
N GLY A 288 12.68 29.66 26.32
CA GLY A 288 14.11 29.89 26.42
C GLY A 288 14.98 28.63 26.33
N ARG A 289 14.40 27.43 26.19
CA ARG A 289 15.15 26.17 26.00
C ARG A 289 15.06 25.72 24.54
N PRO A 290 16.20 25.44 23.88
CA PRO A 290 16.18 24.90 22.53
C PRO A 290 15.67 23.46 22.53
N ALA A 291 14.94 23.09 21.47
CA ALA A 291 14.62 21.71 21.12
C ALA A 291 15.06 21.41 19.69
N THR A 292 15.13 20.12 19.37
CA THR A 292 15.46 19.66 18.02
C THR A 292 14.19 19.13 17.36
N VAL A 293 13.90 19.65 16.16
CA VAL A 293 12.95 19.07 15.20
C VAL A 293 13.75 18.67 13.98
N GLN A 294 13.48 17.51 13.40
CA GLN A 294 14.06 17.15 12.13
C GLN A 294 13.04 17.35 11.02
N ILE A 295 13.48 17.85 9.89
CA ILE A 295 12.75 17.73 8.62
C ILE A 295 13.46 16.70 7.77
N GLY A 296 12.75 16.03 6.89
CA GLY A 296 13.38 15.11 5.94
C GLY A 296 12.59 14.95 4.67
N ALA A 297 13.15 14.16 3.76
CA ALA A 297 12.53 13.78 2.50
C ALA A 297 12.74 12.27 2.25
N ALA A 298 11.66 11.59 1.88
CA ALA A 298 11.66 10.18 1.48
C ALA A 298 11.49 10.07 -0.05
N PRO A 299 12.16 9.10 -0.71
CA PRO A 299 11.96 8.87 -2.14
C PRO A 299 10.52 8.44 -2.39
N ALA A 300 9.91 9.04 -3.41
CA ALA A 300 8.56 8.69 -3.85
C ALA A 300 8.55 8.16 -5.29
N GLY A 301 9.60 8.41 -6.07
CA GLY A 301 9.91 7.69 -7.31
C GLY A 301 11.30 7.05 -7.22
N GLY A 302 11.78 6.42 -8.30
CA GLY A 302 13.07 5.69 -8.25
C GLY A 302 14.28 6.41 -8.84
N ALA A 303 14.12 7.62 -9.36
CA ALA A 303 15.26 8.45 -9.69
C ALA A 303 15.80 9.15 -8.42
N PRO A 304 17.13 9.26 -8.24
CA PRO A 304 17.69 10.08 -7.18
C PRO A 304 17.33 11.55 -7.42
N THR A 305 17.15 12.32 -6.35
CA THR A 305 16.83 13.75 -6.45
C THR A 305 17.47 14.53 -5.31
N THR A 306 17.84 15.78 -5.57
CA THR A 306 18.12 16.74 -4.48
C THR A 306 16.86 17.52 -4.18
N VAL A 307 16.47 17.55 -2.90
CA VAL A 307 15.37 18.36 -2.38
C VAL A 307 15.95 19.61 -1.72
N SER A 308 15.73 20.77 -2.31
CA SER A 308 15.99 22.07 -1.68
C SER A 308 14.84 22.43 -0.76
N TRP A 309 15.15 23.00 0.41
CA TRP A 309 14.15 23.38 1.39
C TRP A 309 14.47 24.73 2.05
N HIS A 310 13.43 25.44 2.49
CA HIS A 310 13.57 26.65 3.30
C HIS A 310 12.35 26.88 4.18
N VAL A 311 12.56 27.49 5.35
CA VAL A 311 11.49 27.94 6.26
C VAL A 311 10.86 29.20 5.65
N SER A 312 9.57 29.12 5.31
CA SER A 312 8.84 30.18 4.58
C SER A 312 8.71 31.45 5.42
N SER A 313 8.42 31.28 6.70
CA SER A 313 8.20 32.33 7.68
C SER A 313 8.41 31.78 9.08
N ILE A 314 9.14 32.51 9.92
CA ILE A 314 9.29 32.17 11.34
C ILE A 314 8.34 33.06 12.13
N PRO A 315 7.38 32.50 12.88
CA PRO A 315 6.48 33.28 13.74
C PRO A 315 7.23 34.13 14.77
N SER A 316 6.70 35.31 15.12
CA SER A 316 7.26 36.14 16.18
C SER A 316 7.28 35.39 17.51
N GLY A 317 8.42 35.40 18.21
CA GLY A 317 8.61 34.65 19.46
C GLY A 317 9.19 33.26 19.28
N LEU A 318 9.52 32.86 18.05
CA LEU A 318 10.23 31.63 17.72
C LEU A 318 11.54 31.96 16.98
N THR A 319 12.57 31.17 17.24
CA THR A 319 13.78 31.11 16.41
C THR A 319 13.94 29.70 15.86
N VAL A 320 14.36 29.58 14.60
CA VAL A 320 14.59 28.31 13.90
C VAL A 320 15.95 28.39 13.19
N THR A 321 16.81 27.40 13.34
CA THR A 321 18.12 27.36 12.67
C THR A 321 18.56 25.92 12.38
N PRO A 322 19.07 25.59 11.18
CA PRO A 322 19.16 26.43 9.99
C PRO A 322 17.79 26.76 9.38
N THR A 323 17.71 27.77 8.51
CA THR A 323 16.46 28.19 7.84
C THR A 323 16.33 27.72 6.40
N SER A 324 17.39 27.16 5.82
CA SER A 324 17.37 26.58 4.47
C SER A 324 18.50 25.56 4.30
N GLY A 325 18.39 24.75 3.25
CA GLY A 325 19.41 23.76 2.91
C GLY A 325 18.95 22.82 1.79
N THR A 326 19.64 21.68 1.68
CA THR A 326 19.34 20.63 0.70
C THR A 326 19.42 19.25 1.34
N LEU A 327 18.61 18.32 0.86
CA LEU A 327 18.61 16.91 1.21
C LEU A 327 18.88 16.10 -0.07
N ALA A 328 19.93 15.27 -0.08
CA ALA A 328 20.22 14.38 -1.19
C ALA A 328 19.42 13.08 -1.01
N VAL A 329 18.30 12.95 -1.72
CA VAL A 329 17.44 11.76 -1.67
C VAL A 329 17.98 10.74 -2.67
N ALA A 330 18.40 9.59 -2.15
CA ALA A 330 18.88 8.50 -2.97
C ALA A 330 17.79 7.96 -3.89
N ALA A 331 18.21 7.32 -4.98
CA ALA A 331 17.35 6.46 -5.75
C ALA A 331 16.93 5.31 -4.85
N CYS A 332 15.63 5.11 -4.70
CA CYS A 332 15.09 3.96 -3.99
C CYS A 332 15.40 3.92 -2.50
N ALA A 333 14.52 3.30 -1.74
CA ALA A 333 14.64 3.23 -0.30
C ALA A 333 15.62 2.13 0.12
N THR A 334 16.91 2.29 -0.20
CA THR A 334 17.96 1.66 0.59
C THR A 334 18.49 2.68 1.57
N ALA A 335 18.06 2.53 2.82
CA ALA A 335 18.44 3.27 4.02
C ALA A 335 17.69 4.59 4.29
N HIS A 336 17.59 4.86 5.59
CA HIS A 336 16.73 5.81 6.30
C HIS A 336 16.42 7.12 5.59
N PRO A 337 15.20 7.66 5.80
CA PRO A 337 14.83 8.99 5.34
C PRO A 337 15.91 10.03 5.68
N VAL A 338 16.35 10.80 4.68
CA VAL A 338 17.43 11.79 4.86
C VAL A 338 16.87 12.98 5.62
N THR A 339 17.48 13.29 6.76
CA THR A 339 17.02 14.35 7.66
C THR A 339 17.99 15.51 7.79
N GLN A 340 17.44 16.66 8.11
CA GLN A 340 18.14 17.82 8.63
C GLN A 340 17.57 18.17 10.00
N SER A 341 18.44 18.28 11.01
CA SER A 341 18.07 18.81 12.32
C SER A 341 17.93 20.32 12.28
N LEU A 342 16.84 20.81 12.86
CA LEU A 342 16.52 22.21 13.11
C LEU A 342 16.50 22.43 14.63
N THR A 343 17.22 23.42 15.10
CA THR A 343 17.09 23.94 16.46
C THR A 343 15.96 24.94 16.50
N VAL A 344 14.96 24.70 17.34
CA VAL A 344 13.83 25.60 17.58
C VAL A 344 13.88 26.11 19.01
N THR A 345 13.73 27.42 19.23
CA THR A 345 13.65 28.02 20.58
C THR A 345 12.52 29.03 20.61
N GLY A 346 11.55 28.82 21.50
CA GLY A 346 10.47 29.76 21.77
C GLY A 346 10.78 30.67 22.95
N THR A 347 10.34 31.93 22.90
CA THR A 347 10.54 32.91 24.00
C THR A 347 9.27 33.21 24.78
N SER A 348 8.11 32.87 24.25
CA SER A 348 6.80 33.13 24.86
C SER A 348 5.88 31.94 24.66
N ALA A 349 5.08 31.61 25.68
CA ALA A 349 4.13 30.50 25.61
C ALA A 349 3.14 30.70 24.44
N GLY A 350 2.81 29.61 23.74
CA GLY A 350 1.95 29.65 22.56
C GLY A 350 2.18 28.45 21.62
N SER A 351 1.38 28.34 20.57
CA SER A 351 1.59 27.36 19.48
C SER A 351 1.97 28.09 18.20
N PHE A 352 3.07 27.67 17.58
CA PHE A 352 3.65 28.36 16.43
C PHE A 352 3.84 27.37 15.27
N PRO A 353 3.05 27.47 14.18
CA PRO A 353 3.25 26.62 13.00
C PRO A 353 4.50 27.06 12.24
N VAL A 354 5.36 26.09 11.91
CA VAL A 354 6.55 26.29 11.09
C VAL A 354 6.34 25.60 9.75
N ARG A 355 6.30 26.40 8.68
CA ARG A 355 6.13 25.90 7.29
C ARG A 355 7.45 25.89 6.54
N VAL A 356 7.84 24.71 6.07
CA VAL A 356 9.03 24.48 5.25
C VAL A 356 8.61 24.17 3.82
N GLN A 357 8.95 25.05 2.87
CA GLN A 357 8.78 24.78 1.45
C GLN A 357 9.84 23.80 0.97
N MET A 358 9.46 22.91 0.04
CA MET A 358 10.36 21.95 -0.55
C MET A 358 10.20 21.91 -2.08
N SER A 359 11.32 21.79 -2.79
CA SER A 359 11.35 21.60 -4.23
C SER A 359 12.41 20.57 -4.59
N ALA A 360 12.05 19.61 -5.43
CA ALA A 360 12.98 18.63 -5.99
C ALA A 360 13.78 19.22 -7.16
N SER A 361 14.77 18.47 -7.62
CA SER A 361 15.61 18.83 -8.77
C SER A 361 14.74 19.14 -10.01
N GLY A 362 15.15 20.13 -10.80
CA GLY A 362 14.34 20.63 -11.92
C GLY A 362 13.20 21.57 -11.50
N GLY A 363 13.10 21.96 -10.22
CA GLY A 363 12.12 22.93 -9.73
C GLY A 363 10.73 22.34 -9.48
N VAL A 364 10.61 21.02 -9.43
CA VAL A 364 9.34 20.33 -9.13
C VAL A 364 8.94 20.66 -7.68
N ALA A 365 7.86 21.43 -7.51
CA ALA A 365 7.34 21.77 -6.20
C ALA A 365 6.84 20.50 -5.48
N LEU A 366 7.25 20.34 -4.22
CA LEU A 366 6.77 19.27 -3.34
C LEU A 366 5.76 19.85 -2.34
N PRO A 367 4.85 19.03 -1.79
CA PRO A 367 4.03 19.47 -0.67
C PRO A 367 4.92 19.98 0.48
N PRO A 368 4.58 21.12 1.11
CA PRO A 368 5.39 21.67 2.19
C PRO A 368 5.39 20.76 3.41
N VAL A 369 6.43 20.82 4.24
CA VAL A 369 6.42 20.20 5.56
C VAL A 369 5.97 21.22 6.57
N VAL A 370 4.95 20.91 7.36
CA VAL A 370 4.44 21.79 8.41
C VAL A 370 4.41 21.04 9.73
N PHE A 371 4.95 21.68 10.76
CA PHE A 371 4.93 21.19 12.13
C PHE A 371 4.69 22.33 13.11
N ASP A 372 4.01 22.04 14.20
CA ASP A 372 3.75 22.98 15.29
C ASP A 372 4.84 22.94 16.36
N VAL A 373 5.22 24.11 16.86
CA VAL A 373 6.05 24.26 18.06
C VAL A 373 5.18 24.81 19.18
N SER A 374 4.85 23.96 20.15
CA SER A 374 4.14 24.34 21.37
C SER A 374 5.14 24.79 22.43
N VAL A 375 5.19 26.09 22.70
CA VAL A 375 6.04 26.70 23.73
C VAL A 375 5.28 26.69 25.06
N GLN A 376 5.84 25.98 26.03
CA GLN A 376 5.37 25.92 27.41
C GLN A 376 6.13 26.93 28.27
N PRO A 377 5.52 27.49 29.33
CA PRO A 377 6.16 28.46 30.23
C PRO A 377 7.49 28.01 30.82
#